data_AF-A0A1Y5FH31-F1
#
_entry.id   AF-A0A1Y5FH31-F1
#
_cell.length_a   1.000
_cell.length_b   1.000
_cell.length_c   1.000
_cell.angle_alpha   90.00
_cell.angle_beta   90.00
_cell.angle_gamma   90.00
#
_symmetry.space_group_name_H-M   'P 1'
#
loop_
_entity.id
_entity.type
_entity.pdbx_description
1 polymer ?
#
loop_
_entity_poly.entity_id
_entity_poly.type
_entity_poly.pdbx_seq_one_letter_code
_entity_poly.pdbx_strand_id
1 'polypeptide(L)'
;MPLHHTCRNTFTALICLLSLISSNPAIASIDAQCERISSLFIQQMNAENLIRQDAAGQNRIKAIALNLCTETEQRVKEQHREDKAKALENWFFESHPEKAGNRRLKTKR
;
A
#
# COMPACT_ATOMS: atom_id res chain seq x y z
N MET A 1 -32.46 -8.36 -42.37
CA MET A 1 -32.57 -7.83 -40.99
C MET A 1 -31.53 -8.49 -40.09
N PRO A 2 -30.42 -7.82 -39.75
CA PRO A 2 -29.61 -8.24 -38.60
C PRO A 2 -29.15 -7.00 -37.81
N LEU A 3 -29.99 -6.47 -36.90
CA LEU A 3 -29.65 -5.30 -36.06
C LEU A 3 -29.71 -5.59 -34.56
N HIS A 4 -30.00 -6.83 -34.14
CA HIS A 4 -30.26 -7.15 -32.73
C HIS A 4 -29.07 -7.76 -31.96
N HIS A 5 -27.97 -8.14 -32.61
CA HIS A 5 -26.86 -8.82 -31.92
C HIS A 5 -25.69 -7.93 -31.51
N THR A 6 -25.47 -6.79 -32.16
CA THR A 6 -24.36 -5.87 -31.83
C THR A 6 -24.64 -5.00 -30.60
N CYS A 7 -25.91 -4.71 -30.30
CA CYS A 7 -26.28 -3.86 -29.16
C CYS A 7 -26.18 -4.58 -27.79
N ARG A 8 -26.28 -5.91 -27.79
CA ARG A 8 -26.22 -6.71 -26.56
C ARG A 8 -24.79 -6.83 -26.02
N ASN A 9 -23.79 -6.90 -26.90
CA ASN A 9 -22.38 -7.02 -26.50
C ASN A 9 -21.79 -5.73 -25.91
N THR A 10 -22.25 -4.56 -26.35
CA THR A 10 -21.78 -3.28 -25.82
C THR A 10 -22.29 -3.05 -24.40
N PHE A 11 -23.53 -3.44 -24.09
CA PHE A 11 -24.09 -3.36 -22.74
C PHE A 11 -23.35 -4.26 -21.76
N THR A 12 -23.04 -5.51 -22.13
CA THR A 12 -22.28 -6.41 -21.25
C THR A 12 -20.85 -5.92 -21.03
N ALA A 13 -20.20 -5.39 -22.07
CA ALA A 13 -18.86 -4.81 -21.97
C ALA A 13 -18.85 -3.57 -21.07
N LEU A 14 -19.88 -2.71 -21.17
CA LEU A 14 -20.02 -1.51 -20.35
C LEU A 14 -20.28 -1.85 -18.88
N ILE A 15 -21.11 -2.86 -18.61
CA ILE A 15 -21.35 -3.38 -17.25
C ILE A 15 -20.07 -4.00 -16.67
N CYS A 16 -19.31 -4.76 -17.45
CA CYS A 16 -18.01 -5.27 -17.02
C CYS A 16 -17.01 -4.14 -16.71
N LEU A 17 -16.90 -3.13 -17.59
CA LEU A 17 -16.04 -1.97 -17.38
C LEU A 17 -16.45 -1.16 -16.13
N LEU A 18 -17.75 -0.94 -15.91
CA LEU A 18 -18.27 -0.28 -14.71
C LEU A 18 -18.01 -1.10 -13.44
N SER A 19 -18.13 -2.44 -13.52
CA SER A 19 -17.81 -3.32 -12.39
C SER A 19 -16.33 -3.26 -12.02
N LEU A 20 -15.42 -3.20 -13.02
CA LEU A 20 -13.98 -3.02 -12.84
C LEU A 20 -13.61 -1.68 -12.19
N ILE A 21 -14.37 -0.62 -12.48
CA ILE A 21 -14.18 0.71 -11.87
C ILE A 21 -14.65 0.71 -10.41
N SER A 22 -15.74 0.01 -10.09
CA SER A 22 -16.28 -0.10 -8.72
C SER A 22 -15.51 -1.06 -7.81
N SER A 23 -14.74 -2.00 -8.38
CA SER A 23 -13.96 -2.99 -7.65
C SER A 23 -12.54 -2.53 -7.30
N ASN A 24 -12.27 -1.21 -7.28
CA ASN A 24 -11.03 -0.66 -6.73
C ASN A 24 -11.25 -0.19 -5.30
N PRO A 25 -11.19 -1.08 -4.28
CA PRO A 25 -11.09 -0.64 -2.88
C PRO A 25 -9.72 -0.02 -2.58
N ALA A 26 -8.83 0.06 -3.57
CA ALA A 26 -7.41 0.37 -3.44
C ALA A 26 -7.07 1.87 -3.40
N ILE A 27 -8.06 2.77 -3.42
CA ILE A 27 -7.83 4.22 -3.21
C ILE A 27 -8.65 4.70 -2.01
N ALA A 28 -8.65 3.94 -0.92
CA ALA A 28 -8.78 4.60 0.38
C ALA A 28 -7.49 5.39 0.59
N SER A 29 -7.59 6.71 0.82
CA SER A 29 -6.42 7.52 1.18
C SER A 29 -5.67 6.86 2.33
N ILE A 30 -4.36 7.07 2.40
CA ILE A 30 -3.56 6.48 3.47
C ILE A 30 -4.12 6.90 4.85
N ASP A 31 -4.62 8.12 4.96
CA ASP A 31 -5.34 8.61 6.15
C ASP A 31 -6.56 7.72 6.49
N ALA A 32 -7.38 7.35 5.51
CA ALA A 32 -8.53 6.47 5.72
C ALA A 32 -8.14 5.04 6.16
N GLN A 33 -6.96 4.55 5.74
CA GLN A 33 -6.43 3.27 6.21
C GLN A 33 -5.92 3.37 7.65
N CYS A 34 -5.23 4.47 7.99
CA CYS A 34 -4.80 4.71 9.36
C CYS A 34 -5.99 4.84 10.32
N GLU A 35 -7.04 5.58 9.96
CA GLU A 35 -8.26 5.67 10.76
C GLU A 35 -8.89 4.30 11.02
N ARG A 36 -8.94 3.44 9.99
CA ARG A 36 -9.47 2.08 10.12
C ARG A 36 -8.64 1.22 11.06
N ILE A 37 -7.32 1.21 10.92
CA ILE A 37 -6.41 0.42 11.76
C ILE A 37 -6.46 0.91 13.21
N SER A 38 -6.40 2.23 13.42
CA SER A 38 -6.53 2.84 14.74
C SER A 38 -7.86 2.48 15.39
N SER A 39 -8.97 2.45 14.64
CA SER A 39 -10.28 2.06 15.15
C SER A 39 -10.30 0.59 15.61
N LEU A 40 -9.73 -0.33 14.83
CA LEU A 40 -9.62 -1.75 15.21
C LEU A 40 -8.75 -1.93 16.47
N PHE A 41 -7.64 -1.20 16.57
CA PHE A 41 -6.78 -1.24 17.74
C PHE A 41 -7.49 -0.77 19.01
N ILE A 42 -8.26 0.32 18.92
CA ILE A 42 -9.06 0.83 20.05
C ILE A 42 -10.16 -0.17 20.43
N GLN A 43 -10.83 -0.80 19.45
CA GLN A 43 -11.82 -1.85 19.72
C GLN A 43 -11.21 -3.01 20.49
N GLN A 44 -10.01 -3.47 20.12
CA GLN A 44 -9.30 -4.53 20.83
C GLN A 44 -8.96 -4.12 22.27
N MET A 45 -8.39 -2.93 22.46
CA MET A 45 -8.05 -2.45 23.80
C MET A 45 -9.29 -2.24 24.69
N ASN A 46 -10.42 -1.85 24.11
CA ASN A 46 -11.69 -1.79 24.82
C ASN A 46 -12.21 -3.18 25.19
N ALA A 47 -12.10 -4.17 24.30
CA ALA A 47 -12.47 -5.56 24.58
C ALA A 47 -11.61 -6.17 25.70
N GLU A 48 -10.35 -5.76 25.80
CA GLU A 48 -9.43 -6.16 26.88
C GLU A 48 -9.56 -5.31 28.15
N ASN A 49 -10.50 -4.36 28.21
CA ASN A 49 -10.71 -3.41 29.32
C ASN A 49 -9.46 -2.61 29.70
N LEU A 50 -8.59 -2.31 28.73
CA LEU A 50 -7.34 -1.58 28.95
C LEU A 50 -7.50 -0.05 28.91
N ILE A 51 -8.66 0.45 28.46
CA ILE A 51 -8.93 1.89 28.33
C ILE A 51 -10.10 2.28 29.23
N ARG A 52 -10.02 3.48 29.81
CA ARG A 52 -11.19 4.12 30.44
C ARG A 52 -12.28 4.36 29.39
N GLN A 53 -13.50 3.93 29.69
CA GLN A 53 -14.66 4.12 28.81
C GLN A 53 -15.23 5.54 28.84
N ASP A 54 -14.60 6.48 29.56
CA ASP A 54 -14.99 7.88 29.53
C ASP A 54 -14.56 8.55 28.20
N ALA A 55 -15.29 9.60 27.82
CA ALA A 55 -15.07 10.29 26.55
C ALA A 55 -13.63 10.85 26.42
N ALA A 56 -13.03 11.29 27.53
CA ALA A 56 -11.67 11.80 27.55
C ALA A 56 -10.63 10.69 27.27
N GLY A 57 -10.78 9.52 27.89
CA GLY A 57 -9.94 8.35 27.67
C GLY A 57 -10.05 7.82 26.25
N GLN A 58 -11.27 7.73 25.72
CA GLN A 58 -11.52 7.30 24.34
C GLN A 58 -10.93 8.29 23.31
N ASN A 59 -11.04 9.61 23.55
CA ASN A 59 -10.43 10.61 22.67
C ASN A 59 -8.89 10.54 22.72
N ARG A 60 -8.32 10.38 23.92
CA ARG A 60 -6.86 10.27 24.09
C ARG A 60 -6.30 9.04 23.39
N ILE A 61 -6.95 7.88 23.54
CA ILE A 61 -6.46 6.67 22.89
C ILE A 61 -6.61 6.72 21.37
N LYS A 62 -7.66 7.38 20.87
CA LYS A 62 -7.81 7.65 19.44
C LYS A 62 -6.69 8.50 18.88
N ALA A 63 -6.32 9.57 19.58
CA ALA A 63 -5.18 10.41 19.20
C ALA A 63 -3.86 9.63 19.20
N ILE A 64 -3.61 8.82 20.23
CA ILE A 64 -2.41 7.96 20.30
C ILE A 64 -2.36 6.97 19.14
N ALA A 65 -3.47 6.27 18.88
CA ALA A 65 -3.55 5.25 17.85
C ALA A 65 -3.36 5.83 16.44
N LEU A 66 -3.91 7.02 16.17
CA LEU A 66 -3.71 7.73 14.90
C LEU A 66 -2.25 8.17 14.76
N ASN A 67 -1.70 8.82 15.79
CA ASN A 67 -0.31 9.29 15.76
C ASN A 67 0.68 8.13 15.53
N LEU A 68 0.48 7.00 16.21
CA LEU A 68 1.30 5.80 16.03
C LEU A 68 1.26 5.29 14.58
N CYS A 69 0.07 5.30 13.96
CA CYS A 69 -0.05 4.89 12.56
C CYS A 69 0.71 5.83 11.63
N THR A 70 0.50 7.15 11.75
CA THR A 70 1.16 8.15 10.92
C THR A 70 2.69 8.13 11.08
N GLU A 71 3.19 8.04 12.32
CA GLU A 71 4.64 7.96 12.57
C GLU A 71 5.25 6.68 11.99
N THR A 72 4.56 5.54 12.13
CA THR A 72 5.01 4.26 11.55
C THR A 72 5.05 4.34 10.03
N GLU A 73 4.02 4.91 9.42
CA GLU A 73 3.96 5.11 7.97
C GLU A 73 5.12 5.97 7.47
N GLN A 74 5.40 7.10 8.15
CA GLN A 74 6.53 7.96 7.81
C GLN A 74 7.86 7.22 7.90
N ARG A 75 8.07 6.43 8.96
CA ARG A 75 9.29 5.62 9.13
C ARG A 75 9.44 4.58 8.03
N VAL A 76 8.36 3.88 7.66
CA VAL A 76 8.39 2.90 6.57
C VAL A 76 8.69 3.57 5.23
N LYS A 77 8.13 4.76 4.98
CA LYS A 77 8.44 5.55 3.78
C LYS A 77 9.88 6.01 3.71
N GLU A 78 10.49 6.36 4.84
CA GLU A 78 11.90 6.74 4.92
C GLU A 78 12.80 5.52 4.70
N GLN A 79 12.54 4.43 5.44
CA GLN A 79 13.25 3.16 5.29
C GLN A 79 13.22 2.65 3.85
N HIS A 80 12.06 2.73 3.18
CA HIS A 80 11.96 2.36 1.77
C HIS A 80 12.84 3.22 0.85
N ARG A 81 12.96 4.52 1.13
CA ARG A 81 13.84 5.42 0.35
C ARG A 81 15.30 5.07 0.58
N GLU A 82 15.71 4.82 1.82
CA GLU A 82 17.07 4.40 2.17
C GLU A 82 17.45 3.06 1.54
N ASP A 83 16.58 2.05 1.68
CA ASP A 83 16.81 0.71 1.13
C ASP A 83 16.88 0.72 -0.39
N LYS A 84 16.05 1.55 -1.05
CA LYS A 84 16.12 1.75 -2.49
C LYS A 84 17.44 2.39 -2.92
N ALA A 85 17.91 3.42 -2.20
CA ALA A 85 19.19 4.05 -2.50
C ALA A 85 20.35 3.06 -2.36
N LYS A 86 20.35 2.27 -1.28
CA LYS A 86 21.34 1.21 -1.04
C LYS A 86 21.30 0.11 -2.09
N ALA A 87 20.10 -0.33 -2.49
CA ALA A 87 19.94 -1.33 -3.54
C ALA A 87 20.48 -0.82 -4.89
N LEU A 88 20.24 0.46 -5.22
CA LEU A 88 20.78 1.09 -6.43
C LEU A 88 22.30 1.21 -6.36
N GLU A 89 22.86 1.63 -5.23
CA GLU A 89 24.32 1.70 -5.03
C GLU A 89 24.97 0.32 -5.22
N ASN A 90 24.40 -0.71 -4.58
CA ASN A 90 24.85 -2.09 -4.75
C ASN A 90 24.76 -2.54 -6.21
N TRP A 91 23.65 -2.25 -6.88
CA TRP A 91 23.48 -2.59 -8.29
C TRP A 91 24.48 -1.86 -9.19
N PHE A 92 24.76 -0.58 -8.95
CA PHE A 92 25.82 0.14 -9.64
C PHE A 92 27.15 -0.56 -9.43
N PHE A 93 27.54 -0.82 -8.18
CA PHE A 93 28.81 -1.49 -7.87
C PHE A 93 28.89 -2.90 -8.47
N GLU A 94 27.81 -3.68 -8.46
CA GLU A 94 27.71 -5.02 -9.03
C GLU A 94 27.68 -5.04 -10.55
N SER A 95 27.20 -4.00 -11.23
CA SER A 95 27.14 -3.93 -12.69
C SER A 95 28.45 -3.45 -13.33
N HIS A 96 29.47 -3.09 -12.54
CA HIS A 96 30.75 -2.66 -13.10
C HIS A 96 31.42 -3.80 -13.89
N PRO A 97 31.85 -3.55 -15.15
CA PRO A 97 32.42 -4.57 -16.03
C PRO A 97 33.78 -5.09 -15.56
N GLU A 98 34.45 -4.34 -14.68
CA GLU A 98 35.78 -4.65 -14.12
C GLU A 98 35.74 -5.73 -13.03
N LYS A 99 34.56 -6.05 -12.45
CA LYS A 99 34.44 -7.09 -11.42
C LYS A 99 34.76 -8.47 -11.98
N ALA A 100 35.44 -9.29 -11.19
CA ALA A 100 35.93 -10.61 -11.60
C ALA A 100 34.84 -11.55 -12.18
N GLY A 101 33.59 -11.42 -11.73
CA GLY A 101 32.42 -12.13 -12.28
C GLY A 101 31.92 -11.59 -13.62
N ASN A 102 31.89 -10.25 -13.80
CA ASN A 102 31.39 -9.59 -15.01
C ASN A 102 32.40 -9.55 -16.15
N ARG A 103 33.70 -9.56 -15.82
CA ARG A 103 34.78 -9.58 -16.81
C ARG A 103 34.71 -10.84 -17.69
N ARG A 104 34.25 -11.96 -17.14
CA ARG A 104 34.00 -13.22 -17.88
C ARG A 104 32.85 -13.13 -18.90
N LEU A 105 31.91 -12.19 -18.72
CA LEU A 105 30.81 -11.96 -19.66
C LEU A 105 31.25 -11.16 -20.89
N LYS A 106 32.35 -10.38 -20.79
CA LYS A 106 32.94 -9.65 -21.94
C LYS A 106 33.77 -10.55 -22.87
N THR A 107 34.38 -11.62 -22.36
CA THR A 107 35.28 -12.48 -23.15
C THR A 107 34.57 -13.50 -24.04
N LYS A 108 33.23 -13.51 -24.09
CA LYS A 108 32.40 -14.42 -24.88
C LYS A 108 31.72 -13.75 -26.09
N ARG A 109 32.33 -12.73 -26.68
CA ARG A 109 31.90 -12.17 -27.98
C ARG A 109 32.97 -12.41 -29.03
#